data_AF-A0A1Y4RNT9-F1
#
_entry.id   AF-A0A1Y4RNT9-F1
#
_cell.length_a   1.000
_cell.length_b   1.000
_cell.length_c   1.000
_cell.angle_alpha   90.00
_cell.angle_beta   90.00
_cell.angle_gamma   90.00
#
_symmetry.space_group_name_H-M   'P 1'
#
loop_
_entity.id
_entity.type
_entity.pdbx_description
1 polymer ?
#
loop_
_entity_poly.entity_id
_entity_poly.type
_entity_poly.pdbx_seq_one_letter_code
_entity_poly.pdbx_strand_id
1 'polypeptide(L)'
;MDQRILNEQRIEEFRAYLQQEEKSEATIDKYIRDARAFCAFSGGTGVTKELVRSWKQTLTEKGYAVRSVNSMLASLNSLLGFLGWEDCRVKSLKTQRQTYSPEEKELTRAEYLRLLKAAKDRPQLMYKSSRNLVHTRHFFSI
;
A
#
# COMPACT_ATOMS: atom_id res chain seq x y z
N MET A 1 2.19 23.44 -14.75
CA MET A 1 2.67 22.15 -14.25
C MET A 1 1.54 21.55 -13.45
N ASP A 2 0.88 20.53 -13.98
CA ASP A 2 -0.19 19.84 -13.25
C ASP A 2 0.35 19.30 -11.93
N GLN A 3 -0.31 19.66 -10.84
CA GLN A 3 0.08 19.24 -9.51
C GLN A 3 -0.16 17.72 -9.36
N ARG A 4 0.90 16.93 -9.48
CA ARG A 4 0.90 15.47 -9.27
C ARG A 4 0.81 15.10 -7.79
N ILE A 5 -0.24 15.55 -7.11
CA ILE A 5 -0.42 15.34 -5.68
C ILE A 5 -1.14 14.02 -5.44
N LEU A 6 -0.52 13.11 -4.69
CA LEU A 6 -1.21 11.90 -4.25
C LEU A 6 -2.03 12.22 -2.99
N ASN A 7 -3.31 11.83 -3.00
CA ASN A 7 -4.24 12.01 -1.90
C ASN A 7 -5.19 10.79 -1.78
N GLU A 8 -6.02 10.76 -0.74
CA GLU A 8 -6.92 9.64 -0.48
C GLU A 8 -7.94 9.43 -1.61
N GLN A 9 -8.43 10.51 -2.23
CA GLN A 9 -9.38 10.41 -3.34
C GLN A 9 -8.80 9.61 -4.51
N ARG A 10 -7.58 9.94 -4.94
CA ARG A 10 -6.89 9.21 -6.02
C ARG A 10 -6.62 7.75 -5.67
N ILE A 11 -6.43 7.44 -4.40
CA ILE A 11 -6.25 6.06 -3.93
C ILE A 11 -7.57 5.27 -4.01
N GLU A 12 -8.70 5.88 -3.67
CA GLU A 12 -10.00 5.22 -3.80
C GLU A 12 -10.45 5.09 -5.27
N GLU A 13 -10.12 6.06 -6.13
CA GLU A 13 -10.27 5.92 -7.58
C GLU A 13 -9.45 4.73 -8.11
N PHE A 14 -8.21 4.58 -7.62
CA PHE A 14 -7.37 3.42 -7.95
C PHE A 14 -7.96 2.10 -7.41
N ARG A 15 -8.59 2.10 -6.23
CA ARG A 15 -9.31 0.92 -5.72
C ARG A 15 -10.43 0.50 -6.67
N ALA A 16 -11.27 1.44 -7.10
CA ALA A 16 -12.36 1.18 -8.03
C ALA A 16 -11.84 0.63 -9.37
N TYR A 17 -10.74 1.21 -9.88
CA TYR A 17 -10.06 0.68 -11.06
C TYR A 17 -9.59 -0.77 -10.89
N LEU A 18 -8.96 -1.12 -9.77
CA LEU A 18 -8.50 -2.49 -9.53
C LEU A 18 -9.67 -3.49 -9.41
N GLN A 19 -10.83 -3.05 -8.93
CA GLN A 19 -12.05 -3.87 -8.93
C GLN A 19 -12.57 -4.10 -10.36
N GLN A 20 -12.55 -3.08 -11.21
CA GLN A 20 -12.92 -3.21 -12.63
C GLN A 20 -11.96 -4.14 -13.40
N GLU A 21 -10.68 -4.15 -13.03
CA GLU A 21 -9.66 -5.08 -13.54
C GLU A 21 -9.75 -6.49 -12.94
N GLU A 22 -10.82 -6.79 -12.21
CA GLU A 22 -11.12 -8.10 -11.59
C GLU A 22 -9.97 -8.64 -10.71
N LYS A 23 -9.22 -7.73 -10.08
CA LYS A 23 -8.18 -8.15 -9.12
C LYS A 23 -8.83 -8.77 -7.89
N SER A 24 -8.17 -9.77 -7.31
CA SER A 24 -8.62 -10.35 -6.05
C SER A 24 -8.59 -9.32 -4.92
N GLU A 25 -9.53 -9.43 -3.97
CA GLU A 25 -9.59 -8.53 -2.80
C GLU A 25 -8.25 -8.44 -2.07
N ALA A 26 -7.56 -9.56 -1.91
CA ALA A 26 -6.23 -9.61 -1.28
C ALA A 26 -5.19 -8.75 -2.03
N THR A 27 -5.24 -8.74 -3.37
CA THR A 27 -4.35 -7.92 -4.21
C THR A 27 -4.71 -6.44 -4.12
N ILE A 28 -6.02 -6.14 -4.19
CA ILE A 28 -6.54 -4.77 -4.05
C ILE A 28 -6.09 -4.19 -2.71
N ASP A 29 -6.37 -4.88 -1.62
CA ASP A 29 -6.06 -4.41 -0.28
C ASP A 29 -4.58 -4.17 -0.07
N LYS A 30 -3.73 -5.08 -0.58
CA LYS A 30 -2.29 -4.90 -0.57
C LYS A 30 -1.91 -3.62 -1.32
N TYR A 31 -2.41 -3.43 -2.53
CA TYR A 31 -2.04 -2.29 -3.39
C TYR A 31 -2.46 -0.97 -2.75
N ILE A 32 -3.66 -0.92 -2.16
CA ILE A 32 -4.16 0.27 -1.47
C ILE A 32 -3.36 0.55 -0.19
N ARG A 33 -2.96 -0.47 0.57
CA ARG A 33 -2.08 -0.29 1.74
C ARG A 33 -0.72 0.29 1.34
N ASP A 34 -0.11 -0.26 0.29
CA ASP A 34 1.18 0.22 -0.21
C ASP A 34 1.06 1.66 -0.75
N ALA A 35 -0.02 1.99 -1.47
CA ALA A 35 -0.32 3.32 -1.97
C ALA A 35 -0.48 4.36 -0.83
N ARG A 36 -1.21 4.00 0.24
CA ARG A 36 -1.36 4.85 1.42
C ARG A 36 -0.04 5.07 2.15
N ALA A 37 0.79 4.03 2.26
CA ALA A 37 2.13 4.16 2.85
C ALA A 37 3.01 5.14 2.06
N PHE A 38 2.95 5.11 0.73
CA PHE A 38 3.65 6.08 -0.12
C PHE A 38 3.04 7.48 -0.01
N CYS A 39 1.72 7.62 0.06
CA CYS A 39 1.04 8.90 0.25
C CYS A 39 1.40 9.56 1.60
N ALA A 40 1.53 8.76 2.66
CA ALA A 40 2.00 9.25 3.94
C ALA A 40 3.46 9.72 3.87
N PHE A 41 4.31 9.01 3.12
CA PHE A 41 5.69 9.39 2.87
C PHE A 41 5.82 10.67 2.01
N SER A 42 4.97 10.84 1.00
CA SER A 42 5.02 12.03 0.13
C SER A 42 4.63 13.31 0.87
N GLY A 43 3.82 13.20 1.94
CA GLY A 43 3.45 14.33 2.78
C GLY A 43 2.66 15.42 2.03
N GLY A 44 2.00 15.07 0.93
CA GLY A 44 1.33 16.05 0.05
C GLY A 44 2.27 16.79 -0.90
N THR A 45 3.53 16.39 -1.00
CA THR A 45 4.46 16.87 -2.02
C THR A 45 4.09 16.29 -3.39
N GLY A 46 4.36 17.04 -4.45
CA GLY A 46 4.20 16.55 -5.82
C GLY A 46 5.03 15.29 -6.07
N VAL A 47 4.42 14.27 -6.67
CA VAL A 47 5.06 13.02 -7.00
C VAL A 47 6.00 13.21 -8.19
N THR A 48 7.28 12.99 -7.92
CA THR A 48 8.37 12.97 -8.91
C THR A 48 9.10 11.64 -8.85
N LYS A 49 9.90 11.35 -9.88
CA LYS A 49 10.74 10.15 -9.90
C LYS A 49 11.72 10.12 -8.73
N GLU A 50 12.24 11.27 -8.35
CA GLU A 50 13.18 11.46 -7.25
C GLU A 50 12.52 11.09 -5.93
N LEU A 51 11.28 11.52 -5.69
CA LEU A 51 10.52 11.15 -4.50
C LEU A 51 10.30 9.64 -4.41
N VAL A 52 9.95 9.00 -5.52
CA VAL A 52 9.78 7.53 -5.58
C VAL A 52 11.11 6.81 -5.32
N ARG A 53 12.24 7.34 -5.82
CA ARG A 53 13.58 6.82 -5.53
C ARG A 53 13.93 6.96 -4.05
N SER A 54 13.65 8.11 -3.43
CA SER A 54 13.88 8.33 -2.00
C SER A 54 13.06 7.38 -1.15
N TRP A 55 11.79 7.15 -1.50
CA TRP A 55 10.97 6.16 -0.81
C TRP A 55 11.58 4.76 -0.88
N LYS A 56 12.01 4.32 -2.07
CA LYS A 56 12.69 3.03 -2.25
C LYS A 56 13.95 2.93 -1.40
N GLN A 57 14.74 4.00 -1.33
CA GLN A 57 15.95 4.05 -0.53
C GLN A 57 15.62 3.93 0.97
N THR A 58 14.62 4.67 1.46
CA THR A 58 14.16 4.56 2.85
C THR A 58 13.67 3.16 3.20
N LEU A 59 12.98 2.45 2.30
CA LEU A 59 12.60 1.06 2.55
C LEU A 59 13.82 0.15 2.67
N THR A 60 14.86 0.39 1.88
CA THR A 60 16.10 -0.40 1.93
C THR A 60 16.89 -0.10 3.22
N GLU A 61 17.03 1.17 3.58
CA GLU A 61 17.72 1.63 4.80
C GLU A 61 17.04 1.15 6.08
N LYS A 62 15.71 1.01 6.06
CA LYS A 62 14.93 0.41 7.15
C LYS A 62 15.06 -1.11 7.24
N GLY A 63 15.85 -1.76 6.39
CA GLY A 63 16.09 -3.20 6.44
C GLY A 63 14.96 -4.07 5.87
N TYR A 64 14.07 -3.52 5.03
CA TYR A 64 13.04 -4.35 4.39
C TYR A 64 13.66 -5.35 3.42
N ALA A 65 13.21 -6.60 3.49
CA ALA A 65 13.63 -7.64 2.55
C ALA A 65 13.40 -7.21 1.09
N VAL A 66 14.34 -7.53 0.20
CA VAL A 66 14.31 -7.16 -1.22
C VAL A 66 12.99 -7.56 -1.90
N ARG A 67 12.45 -8.74 -1.55
CA ARG A 67 11.15 -9.21 -2.06
C ARG A 67 10.01 -8.28 -1.65
N SER A 68 10.00 -7.82 -0.41
CA SER A 68 8.98 -6.91 0.11
C SER A 68 9.08 -5.55 -0.57
N VAL A 69 10.29 -4.99 -0.70
CA VAL A 69 10.49 -3.72 -1.42
C VAL A 69 10.02 -3.83 -2.86
N ASN A 70 10.42 -4.89 -3.58
CA ASN A 70 9.98 -5.10 -4.96
C ASN A 70 8.46 -5.26 -5.09
N SER A 71 7.84 -5.92 -4.12
CA SER A 71 6.39 -6.06 -4.03
C SER A 71 5.68 -4.71 -3.84
N MET A 72 6.18 -3.85 -2.94
CA MET A 72 5.64 -2.51 -2.71
C MET A 72 5.84 -1.60 -3.94
N LEU A 73 7.00 -1.70 -4.61
CA LEU A 73 7.28 -0.98 -5.85
C LEU A 73 6.38 -1.43 -6.99
N ALA A 74 6.00 -2.70 -7.06
CA ALA A 74 5.04 -3.19 -8.07
C ALA A 74 3.66 -2.57 -7.86
N SER A 75 3.16 -2.54 -6.62
CA SER A 75 1.92 -1.85 -6.24
C SER A 75 1.97 -0.37 -6.64
N LEU A 76 3.07 0.32 -6.31
CA LEU A 76 3.23 1.74 -6.61
C LEU A 76 3.35 2.01 -8.13
N ASN A 77 4.11 1.21 -8.87
CA ASN A 77 4.21 1.36 -10.32
C ASN A 77 2.86 1.16 -11.03
N SER A 78 2.01 0.27 -10.50
CA SER A 78 0.63 0.09 -10.97
C SER A 78 -0.21 1.36 -10.73
N LEU A 79 -0.14 1.95 -9.53
CA LEU A 79 -0.81 3.21 -9.21
C LEU A 79 -0.33 4.34 -10.13
N LEU A 80 0.99 4.50 -10.30
CA LEU A 80 1.56 5.52 -11.17
C LEU A 80 1.13 5.34 -12.63
N GLY A 81 0.90 4.10 -13.06
CA GLY A 81 0.31 3.84 -14.37
C GLY A 81 -1.13 4.26 -14.50
N PHE A 82 -1.94 3.90 -13.51
CA PHE A 82 -3.34 4.34 -13.45
C PHE A 82 -3.47 5.87 -13.50
N LEU A 83 -2.58 6.59 -12.84
CA LEU A 83 -2.57 8.06 -12.80
C LEU A 83 -1.93 8.73 -14.04
N GLY A 84 -1.35 7.96 -14.97
CA GLY A 84 -0.62 8.49 -16.13
C GLY A 84 0.72 9.16 -15.79
N TRP A 85 1.37 8.72 -14.71
CA TRP A 85 2.67 9.22 -14.22
C TRP A 85 3.80 8.22 -14.48
N GLU A 86 3.85 7.65 -15.69
CA GLU A 86 4.83 6.61 -16.02
C GLU A 86 6.28 7.06 -15.92
N ASP A 87 6.54 8.35 -16.12
CA ASP A 87 7.85 8.99 -15.99
C ASP A 87 8.41 8.90 -14.55
N CYS A 88 7.52 8.84 -13.56
CA CYS A 88 7.84 8.73 -12.13
C CYS A 88 8.13 7.29 -11.68
N ARG A 89 7.86 6.28 -12.52
CA ARG A 89 8.10 4.87 -12.17
C ARG A 89 9.58 4.59 -11.95
N VAL A 90 9.86 3.70 -11.01
CA VAL A 90 11.23 3.24 -10.70
C VAL A 90 11.38 1.75 -10.93
N LYS A 91 12.60 1.35 -11.26
CA LYS A 91 12.95 -0.06 -11.40
C LYS A 91 13.02 -0.74 -10.02
N SER A 92 12.58 -1.99 -9.99
CA SER A 92 12.76 -2.91 -8.86
C SER A 92 14.25 -3.06 -8.50
N LEU A 93 14.52 -3.39 -7.25
CA LEU A 93 15.86 -3.74 -6.80
C LEU A 93 16.30 -5.03 -7.49
N LYS A 94 17.54 -5.02 -8.03
CA LYS A 94 18.16 -6.23 -8.57
C LYS A 94 18.50 -7.14 -7.40
N THR A 95 17.92 -8.34 -7.37
CA THR A 95 18.36 -9.38 -6.45
C THR A 95 19.75 -9.83 -6.88
N GLN A 96 20.81 -9.38 -6.20
CA GLN A 96 22.06 -10.15 -6.24
C GLN A 96 21.77 -11.44 -5.47
N ARG A 97 22.06 -12.60 -6.09
CA ARG A 97 22.08 -13.90 -5.39
C ARG A 97 23.22 -13.85 -4.37
N GLN A 98 23.03 -13.20 -3.24
CA GLN A 98 23.87 -13.45 -2.08
C GLN A 98 23.35 -14.72 -1.42
N THR A 99 24.15 -15.77 -1.56
CA THR A 99 24.07 -16.98 -0.77
C THR A 99 24.10 -16.58 0.71
N TYR A 100 23.10 -17.04 1.47
CA TYR A 100 23.05 -17.06 2.95
C TYR A 100 22.60 -15.79 3.70
N SER A 101 21.39 -15.82 4.29
CA SER A 101 21.19 -15.81 5.75
C SER A 101 19.70 -16.05 6.11
N PRO A 102 19.35 -16.95 7.04
CA PRO A 102 17.95 -17.34 7.33
C PRO A 102 17.19 -16.38 8.28
N GLU A 103 17.79 -15.27 8.74
CA GLU A 103 17.22 -14.41 9.79
C GLU A 103 16.22 -13.34 9.28
N GLU A 104 16.10 -13.10 7.96
CA GLU A 104 15.23 -12.04 7.40
C GLU A 104 13.71 -12.31 7.53
N LYS A 105 13.29 -13.50 7.95
CA LYS A 105 11.87 -13.91 7.89
C LYS A 105 11.00 -13.44 9.07
N GLU A 106 11.56 -13.15 10.24
CA GLU A 106 10.75 -12.88 11.43
C GLU A 106 10.65 -11.40 11.81
N LEU A 107 11.70 -10.60 11.61
CA LEU A 107 11.66 -9.15 11.88
C LEU A 107 10.76 -8.38 10.90
N THR A 108 10.71 -8.81 9.63
CA THR A 108 10.02 -8.08 8.54
C THR A 108 8.49 -8.07 8.64
N ARG A 109 7.87 -9.12 9.20
CA ARG A 109 6.41 -9.14 9.44
C ARG A 109 6.04 -8.19 10.58
N ALA A 110 6.83 -8.17 11.65
CA ALA A 110 6.59 -7.30 12.80
C ALA A 110 6.77 -5.82 12.44
N GLU A 111 7.74 -5.48 11.59
CA GLU A 111 7.99 -4.10 11.14
C GLU A 111 6.99 -3.62 10.08
N TYR A 112 6.58 -4.50 9.16
CA TYR A 112 5.42 -4.25 8.29
C TYR A 112 4.16 -3.98 9.12
N LEU A 113 3.93 -4.75 10.19
CA LEU A 113 2.84 -4.52 11.15
C LEU A 113 3.00 -3.21 11.95
N ARG A 114 4.22 -2.77 12.28
CA ARG A 114 4.46 -1.46 12.90
C ARG A 114 4.12 -0.31 11.96
N LEU A 115 4.44 -0.42 10.67
CA LEU A 115 4.01 0.56 9.67
C LEU A 115 2.48 0.59 9.54
N LEU A 116 1.84 -0.58 9.56
CA LEU A 116 0.38 -0.70 9.63
C LEU A 116 -0.20 -0.03 10.88
N LYS A 117 0.51 -0.08 12.02
CA LYS A 117 0.10 0.58 13.27
C LYS A 117 0.26 2.09 13.21
N ALA A 118 1.36 2.60 12.64
CA ALA A 118 1.59 4.03 12.45
C ALA A 118 0.59 4.67 11.46
N ALA A 119 0.15 3.92 10.45
CA ALA A 119 -0.93 4.37 9.56
C ALA A 119 -2.32 4.37 10.24
N LYS A 120 -2.48 3.61 11.33
CA LYS A 120 -3.73 3.50 12.10
C LYS A 120 -3.93 4.67 13.09
N ASP A 121 -2.89 5.46 13.36
CA ASP A 121 -2.94 6.62 14.27
C ASP A 121 -3.31 7.95 13.59
N ARG A 122 -3.87 7.92 12.37
CA ARG A 122 -4.69 9.03 11.84
C ARG A 122 -6.18 8.66 11.91
N PRO A 123 -6.90 9.06 12.98
CA PRO A 123 -8.32 8.81 13.14
C PRO A 123 -9.14 9.84 12.36
N GLN A 124 -9.11 9.77 11.04
CA GLN A 124 -10.13 10.42 10.23
C GLN A 124 -10.42 9.56 9.01
N LEU A 125 -11.08 8.43 9.28
CA LEU A 125 -12.25 7.93 8.57
C LEU A 125 -12.67 6.64 9.27
N MET A 126 -13.32 6.83 10.43
CA MET A 126 -14.13 5.80 11.06
C MET A 126 -15.37 5.60 10.18
N TYR A 127 -15.25 4.83 9.10
CA TYR A 127 -16.44 4.32 8.42
C TYR A 127 -17.01 3.19 9.27
N LYS A 128 -17.98 3.58 10.10
CA LYS A 128 -18.99 2.69 10.66
C LYS A 128 -19.73 2.02 9.50
N SER A 129 -19.27 0.85 9.04
CA SER A 129 -20.13 -0.15 8.40
C SER A 129 -20.29 -1.33 9.36
N SER A 130 -21.22 -1.17 10.30
CA SER A 130 -21.84 -2.27 11.04
C SER A 130 -23.17 -1.74 11.61
N ARG A 131 -24.05 -1.32 10.71
CA ARG A 131 -25.49 -1.27 10.92
C ARG A 131 -26.14 -1.77 9.65
N ASN A 132 -26.41 -3.08 9.63
CA ASN A 132 -27.64 -3.69 9.11
C ASN A 132 -27.47 -5.21 9.12
N LEU A 133 -27.66 -5.80 10.28
CA LEU A 133 -28.29 -7.12 10.37
C LEU A 133 -29.51 -6.93 11.27
N VAL A 134 -30.56 -6.44 10.61
CA VAL A 134 -31.92 -6.44 11.11
C VAL A 134 -32.40 -7.88 11.22
N HIS A 135 -32.91 -8.20 12.40
CA HIS A 135 -34.15 -8.93 12.63
C HIS A 135 -34.35 -10.26 11.85
N THR A 136 -34.25 -11.38 12.57
CA THR A 136 -35.13 -12.53 12.34
C THR A 136 -35.42 -13.20 13.69
N ARG A 137 -36.68 -13.10 14.10
CA ARG A 137 -37.30 -13.81 15.23
C ARG A 137 -37.40 -15.31 14.89
N HIS A 138 -37.07 -16.18 15.83
CA HIS A 138 -37.86 -17.39 16.16
C HIS A 138 -37.31 -17.94 17.50
N PHE A 139 -38.05 -17.90 18.61
CA PHE A 139 -39.12 -18.81 19.06
C PHE A 139 -38.68 -20.29 19.17
N PHE A 140 -38.95 -20.87 20.36
CA PHE A 140 -38.80 -22.29 20.79
C PHE A 140 -37.36 -22.78 21.08
N SER A 141 -37.04 -23.58 22.12
CA SER A 141 -37.82 -24.31 23.13
C SER A 141 -36.89 -24.90 24.21
N ILE A 142 -37.44 -25.11 25.41
CA ILE A 142 -37.05 -25.98 26.57
C ILE A 142 -35.79 -25.59 27.36
#